data_AF-A0A838RZJ4-F1
#
_entry.id   AF-A0A838RZJ4-F1
#
_cell.length_a   1.000
_cell.length_b   1.000
_cell.length_c   1.000
_cell.angle_alpha   90.00
_cell.angle_beta   90.00
_cell.angle_gamma   90.00
#
_symmetry.space_group_name_H-M   'P 1'
#
loop_
_entity.id
_entity.type
_entity.pdbx_description
1 polymer ?
#
loop_
_entity_poly.entity_id
_entity_poly.type
_entity_poly.pdbx_seq_one_letter_code
_entity_poly.pdbx_strand_id
1 'polypeptide(L)' 'VVEDLHRAQDYLASAGVEFLSEPRPVPGTQRFYVRDPGGNLIEIAQRKTD' A
#
# COMPACT_ATOMS: atom_id res chain seq x y z
N VAL A 1 -4.71 -4.20 6.49
CA VAL A 1 -4.14 -3.01 7.14
C VAL A 1 -2.83 -3.36 7.82
N VAL A 2 -1.91 -2.41 7.93
CA VAL A 2 -0.58 -2.58 8.54
C VAL A 2 -0.39 -1.59 9.69
N GLU A 3 0.57 -1.85 10.57
CA GLU A 3 0.93 -0.95 11.67
C GLU A 3 1.77 0.25 11.21
N ASP A 4 2.69 0.03 10.27
CA ASP A 4 3.55 1.05 9.68
C ASP A 4 3.53 0.89 8.15
N LEU A 5 2.94 1.85 7.47
CA LEU A 5 2.79 1.82 6.02
C LEU A 5 4.12 1.98 5.30
N HIS A 6 5.03 2.80 5.83
CA HIS A 6 6.31 3.06 5.20
C HIS A 6 7.18 1.81 5.23
N ARG A 7 7.24 1.14 6.39
CA ARG A 7 7.94 -0.16 6.50
C ARG A 7 7.36 -1.22 5.59
N ALA A 8 6.03 -1.29 5.45
CA ALA A 8 5.39 -2.22 4.52
C ALA A 8 5.79 -1.92 3.06
N GLN A 9 5.83 -0.64 2.69
CA GLN A 9 6.24 -0.21 1.36
C GLN A 9 7.71 -0.56 1.07
N ASP A 10 8.64 -0.28 2.00
CA ASP A 10 10.05 -0.60 1.84
C ASP A 10 10.28 -2.11 1.69
N TYR A 11 9.60 -2.92 2.52
CA TYR A 11 9.68 -4.37 2.46
C TYR A 11 9.22 -4.90 1.10
N LEU A 12 8.05 -4.45 0.62
CA LEU A 12 7.50 -4.89 -0.66
C LEU A 12 8.34 -4.40 -1.85
N ALA A 13 8.89 -3.18 -1.78
CA ALA A 13 9.82 -2.67 -2.78
C ALA A 13 11.09 -3.52 -2.85
N SER A 14 11.66 -3.89 -1.69
CA SER A 14 12.84 -4.76 -1.62
C SER A 14 12.58 -6.17 -2.16
N ALA A 15 11.32 -6.62 -2.13
CA ALA A 15 10.88 -7.87 -2.71
C ALA A 15 10.54 -7.78 -4.21
N GLY A 16 10.69 -6.61 -4.84
CA GLY A 16 10.42 -6.41 -6.26
C GLY A 16 8.94 -6.27 -6.62
N VAL A 17 8.07 -5.94 -5.64
CA VAL A 17 6.64 -5.73 -5.88
C VAL A 17 6.43 -4.38 -6.57
N GLU A 18 5.63 -4.38 -7.64
CA GLU A 18 5.26 -3.16 -8.36
C GLU A 18 4.15 -2.41 -7.61
N PHE A 19 4.37 -1.12 -7.39
CA PHE A 19 3.39 -0.21 -6.81
C PHE A 19 2.60 0.49 -7.90
N LEU A 20 1.29 0.57 -7.69
CA LEU A 20 0.41 1.30 -8.57
C LEU A 20 0.17 2.71 -8.02
N SER A 21 0.38 3.71 -8.86
CA SER A 21 0.08 5.10 -8.53
C SER A 21 -1.44 5.32 -8.43
N GLU A 22 -1.89 5.93 -7.33
CA GLU A 22 -3.27 6.41 -7.25
C GLU A 22 -3.48 7.56 -8.24
N PRO A 23 -4.55 7.54 -9.06
CA PRO A 23 -4.89 8.70 -9.86
C PRO A 23 -5.39 9.87 -9.00
N ARG A 24 -5.85 9.62 -7.76
CA ARG A 24 -6.36 10.65 -6.84
C ARG A 24 -6.12 10.28 -5.36
N PRO A 25 -5.19 10.93 -4.65
CA PRO A 25 -5.02 10.73 -3.21
C PRO A 25 -6.29 11.14 -2.46
N VAL A 26 -6.72 10.33 -1.47
CA VAL A 26 -7.80 10.72 -0.54
C VAL A 26 -7.18 11.41 0.69
N PRO A 27 -7.58 12.67 0.98
CA PRO A 27 -7.08 13.39 2.13
C PRO A 27 -7.29 12.62 3.44
N GLY A 28 -6.24 12.58 4.27
CA GLY A 28 -6.31 11.95 5.58
C GLY A 28 -6.24 10.42 5.56
N THR A 29 -5.95 9.78 4.42
CA THR A 29 -5.65 8.34 4.36
C THR A 29 -4.24 8.10 3.87
N GLN A 30 -3.51 7.21 4.54
CA GLN A 30 -2.23 6.70 4.07
C GLN A 30 -2.45 5.27 3.58
N ARG A 31 -2.31 5.07 2.26
CA ARG A 31 -2.41 3.77 1.61
C ARG A 31 -1.63 3.74 0.29
N PHE A 32 -1.39 2.53 -0.22
CA PHE A 32 -0.89 2.27 -1.56
C PHE A 32 -1.52 0.99 -2.11
N TYR A 33 -1.34 0.76 -3.41
CA TYR A 33 -1.87 -0.42 -4.10
C TYR A 33 -0.77 -1.24 -4.76
N VAL A 34 -0.96 -2.55 -4.79
CA VAL A 34 -0.12 -3.51 -5.50
C VAL A 34 -1.00 -4.50 -6.26
N ARG A 35 -0.42 -5.25 -7.21
CA ARG A 35 -1.05 -6.46 -7.77
C ARG A 35 -0.49 -7.71 -7.13
N ASP A 36 -1.36 -8.63 -6.77
CA ASP A 36 -0.94 -10.00 -6.48
C ASP A 36 -0.64 -10.77 -7.79
N PRO A 37 -0.05 -11.98 -7.72
CA PRO A 37 0.22 -12.78 -8.92
C PRO A 37 -1.03 -13.19 -9.72
N GLY A 38 -2.21 -13.19 -9.10
CA GLY A 38 -3.49 -13.41 -9.76
C GLY A 38 -4.04 -12.17 -10.49
N GLY A 39 -3.36 -11.03 -10.36
CA GLY A 39 -3.76 -9.75 -10.92
C GLY A 39 -4.76 -8.97 -10.05
N ASN A 40 -5.09 -9.45 -8.85
CA ASN A 40 -5.99 -8.75 -7.95
C ASN A 40 -5.34 -7.47 -7.42
N LEU A 41 -6.13 -6.41 -7.32
CA LEU A 41 -5.70 -5.16 -6.73
C LEU A 41 -5.81 -5.26 -5.21
N ILE A 42 -4.70 -5.12 -4.51
CA ILE A 42 -4.64 -5.15 -3.06
C ILE A 42 -4.38 -3.74 -2.52
N GLU A 43 -5.27 -3.26 -1.66
CA GLU A 43 -5.07 -2.04 -0.89
C GLU A 43 -4.30 -2.35 0.39
N ILE A 44 -3.19 -1.63 0.60
CA ILE A 44 -2.47 -1.64 1.86
C ILE A 44 -2.60 -0.27 2.49
N ALA A 45 -3.24 -0.23 3.67
CA ALA A 45 -3.50 0.99 4.42
C ALA A 45 -3.03 0.82 5.87
N GLN A 46 -2.63 1.92 6.50
CA GLN A 46 -2.35 1.95 7.93
C GLN A 46 -3.60 2.37 8.70
N ARG A 47 -3.90 1.65 9.79
CA ARG A 47 -4.99 2.04 10.69
C ARG A 47 -4.56 3.32 11.42
N LYS A 48 -5.40 4.36 11.37
CA LYS A 48 -5.24 5.49 12.29
C LYS A 48 -5.60 5.00 13.68
N THR A 49 -4.66 5.12 14.61
CA THR A 49 -4.97 5.01 16.03
C THR A 49 -5.61 6.33 16.44
N ASP A 50 -6.84 6.26 16.96
CA ASP A 50 -7.54 7.41 17.57
C ASP A 50 -6.83 7.88 18.86
#